data_AF-A0A645JMQ8-F1
#
_entry.id   AF-A0A645JMQ8-F1
#
_cell.length_a   1.000
_cell.length_b   1.000
_cell.length_c   1.000
_cell.angle_alpha   90.00
_cell.angle_beta   90.00
_cell.angle_gamma   90.00
#
_symmetry.space_group_name_H-M   'P 1'
#
loop_
_entity.id
_entity.type
_entity.pdbx_description
1 polymer ?
#
loop_
_entity_poly.entity_id
_entity_poly.type
_entity_poly.pdbx_seq_one_letter_code
_entity_poly.pdbx_strand_id
1 'polypeptide(L)' 'MSPKDATEKVGMVVEGMFTTEAAYELAQREGVEMPITEGIYAVINDKIDARDAVNQLMTRDRKSEITY' A
#
# COMPACT_ATOMS: atom_id res chain seq x y z
N MET A 1 16.40 -1.54 -3.66
CA MET A 1 16.47 -1.76 -2.21
C MET A 1 15.15 -2.42 -1.84
N SER A 2 15.19 -3.66 -1.38
CA SER A 2 13.95 -4.37 -1.03
C SER A 2 13.36 -3.78 0.27
N PRO A 3 12.04 -3.89 0.49
CA PRO A 3 11.43 -3.52 1.77
C PRO A 3 12.08 -4.23 2.96
N LYS A 4 12.54 -5.47 2.78
CA LYS A 4 13.29 -6.24 3.81
C LYS A 4 14.62 -5.59 4.15
N ASP A 5 15.39 -5.15 3.14
CA ASP A 5 16.68 -4.50 3.35
C ASP A 5 16.54 -3.20 4.16
N ALA A 6 15.38 -2.52 4.07
CA ALA A 6 15.10 -1.31 4.83
C ALA A 6 14.92 -1.61 6.32
N THR A 7 14.25 -2.71 6.67
CA THR A 7 14.08 -3.11 8.08
C THR A 7 15.43 -3.47 8.73
N GLU A 8 16.31 -4.16 7.99
CA GLU A 8 17.64 -4.56 8.47
C GLU A 8 18.58 -3.35 8.64
N LYS A 9 18.48 -2.34 7.77
CA LYS A 9 19.27 -1.10 7.87
C LYS A 9 18.85 -0.19 9.02
N VAL A 10 17.57 -0.12 9.33
CA VAL A 10 17.03 0.83 10.32
C VAL A 10 17.14 0.28 11.75
N GLY A 11 17.33 -1.04 11.92
CA GLY A 11 17.57 -1.66 13.23
C GLY A 11 16.40 -1.52 14.21
N MET A 12 15.24 -1.10 13.73
CA MET A 12 14.01 -0.89 14.49
C MET A 12 12.83 -1.47 13.71
N VAL A 13 11.80 -1.89 14.43
CA VAL A 13 10.54 -2.38 13.85
C VAL A 13 9.96 -1.28 12.95
N VAL A 14 9.77 -1.59 11.67
CA VAL A 14 9.11 -0.66 10.74
C VAL A 14 7.60 -0.81 10.92
N GLU A 15 7.03 -0.07 11.86
CA GLU A 15 5.60 -0.10 12.22
C GLU A 15 4.69 0.08 10.99
N GLY A 16 5.14 0.87 10.01
CA GLY A 16 4.42 1.09 8.76
C GLY A 16 4.17 -0.18 7.94
N MET A 17 5.06 -1.18 7.99
CA MET A 17 4.85 -2.44 7.25
C MET A 17 3.70 -3.25 7.86
N PHE A 18 3.74 -3.46 9.18
CA PHE A 18 2.70 -4.19 9.91
C PHE A 18 1.35 -3.46 9.86
N THR A 19 1.36 -2.14 9.99
CA THR A 19 0.15 -1.32 9.91
C THR A 19 -0.49 -1.40 8.53
N THR A 20 0.33 -1.37 7.47
CA THR A 20 -0.17 -1.51 6.09
C THR A 20 -0.80 -2.87 5.86
N GLU A 21 -0.18 -3.95 6.36
CA GLU A 21 -0.72 -5.31 6.25
C GLU A 21 -2.06 -5.45 7.00
N ALA A 22 -2.14 -4.98 8.24
CA ALA A 22 -3.38 -4.99 9.01
C ALA A 22 -4.49 -4.15 8.36
N ALA A 23 -4.16 -2.96 7.85
CA ALA A 23 -5.11 -2.10 7.16
C ALA A 23 -5.61 -2.71 5.84
N TYR A 24 -4.71 -3.33 5.06
CA TYR A 24 -5.08 -4.05 3.84
C TYR A 24 -6.02 -5.22 4.14
N GLU A 25 -5.71 -6.05 5.13
CA GLU A 25 -6.58 -7.15 5.53
C GLU A 25 -7.96 -6.68 6.00
N LEU A 26 -8.01 -5.61 6.80
CA LEU A 26 -9.27 -5.04 7.26
C LEU A 26 -10.11 -4.53 6.09
N ALA A 27 -9.49 -3.80 5.16
CA ALA A 27 -10.14 -3.29 3.96
C ALA A 27 -10.76 -4.42 3.11
N GLN A 28 -10.02 -5.52 2.93
CA GLN A 28 -10.52 -6.71 2.22
C GLN A 28 -11.71 -7.38 2.95
N ARG A 29 -11.66 -7.47 4.28
CA ARG A 29 -12.76 -8.05 5.08
C ARG A 29 -14.02 -7.19 5.03
N GLU A 30 -13.87 -5.87 5.07
CA GLU A 30 -15.00 -4.92 5.05
C GLU A 30 -15.47 -4.58 3.63
N GLY A 31 -14.80 -5.07 2.58
CA GLY A 31 -15.10 -4.74 1.19
C GLY A 31 -14.87 -3.26 0.86
N VAL A 32 -13.96 -2.60 1.58
CA VAL A 32 -13.61 -1.19 1.39
C VAL A 32 -12.43 -1.09 0.45
N GLU A 33 -12.58 -0.33 -0.64
CA GLU A 33 -11.50 -0.03 -1.56
C GLU A 33 -10.49 0.95 -0.93
N MET A 34 -9.22 0.57 -0.85
CA MET A 34 -8.15 1.38 -0.25
C MET A 34 -6.91 1.44 -1.16
N PRO A 35 -6.95 2.19 -2.28
CA PRO A 35 -5.97 2.03 -3.36
C PRO A 35 -4.54 2.43 -2.96
N ILE A 36 -4.39 3.38 -2.04
CA ILE A 36 -3.08 3.77 -1.51
C ILE A 36 -2.49 2.64 -0.67
N THR A 37 -3.29 2.10 0.27
CA THR A 37 -2.87 0.96 1.12
C THR A 37 -2.58 -0.28 0.29
N GLU A 38 -3.40 -0.57 -0.72
CA GLU A 38 -3.18 -1.67 -1.67
C GLU A 38 -1.87 -1.50 -2.44
N GLY A 39 -1.58 -0.29 -2.93
CA GLY A 39 -0.31 0.04 -3.59
C GLY A 39 0.90 -0.13 -2.66
N ILE A 40 0.82 0.38 -1.43
CA ILE A 40 1.91 0.23 -0.44
C ILE A 40 2.10 -1.25 -0.09
N TYR A 41 1.01 -2.00 0.11
CA TYR A 41 1.05 -3.44 0.39
C TYR A 41 1.71 -4.21 -0.76
N ALA A 42 1.39 -3.88 -2.01
CA ALA A 42 1.99 -4.51 -3.18
C ALA A 42 3.50 -4.24 -3.30
N VAL A 43 3.93 -3.01 -2.99
CA VAL A 43 5.36 -2.64 -2.96
C VAL A 43 6.11 -3.34 -1.83
N ILE A 44 5.53 -3.40 -0.62
CA ILE A 44 6.11 -4.10 0.53
C ILE A 44 6.31 -5.60 0.24
N ASN A 45 5.39 -6.20 -0.52
CA ASN A 45 5.41 -7.62 -0.86
C ASN A 45 6.11 -7.90 -2.21
N ASP A 46 6.89 -6.95 -2.74
CA ASP A 46 7.64 -7.07 -4.00
C ASP A 46 6.78 -7.50 -5.21
N LYS A 47 5.47 -7.19 -5.20
CA LYS A 47 4.55 -7.51 -6.30
C LYS A 47 4.66 -6.52 -7.45
N ILE A 48 4.91 -5.25 -7.13
CA ILE A 48 5.14 -4.14 -8.07
C ILE A 48 6.21 -3.21 -7.48
N ASP A 49 6.88 -2.44 -8.33
CA ASP A 49 7.78 -1.40 -7.82
C ASP A 49 7.01 -0.13 -7.41
N ALA A 50 7.67 0.74 -6.65
CA ALA A 50 7.04 1.96 -6.14
C ALA A 50 6.62 2.94 -7.25
N ARG A 51 7.31 2.94 -8.40
CA ARG A 51 6.98 3.79 -9.55
C ARG A 51 5.70 3.29 -10.21
N ASP A 52 5.57 1.98 -10.36
CA ASP A 52 4.37 1.35 -10.90
C ASP A 52 3.16 1.56 -10.00
N ALA A 53 3.34 1.45 -8.67
CA ALA A 53 2.28 1.75 -7.71
C ALA A 53 1.78 3.20 -7.83
N VAL A 54 2.70 4.16 -7.95
CA VAL A 54 2.35 5.57 -8.17
C VAL A 54 1.65 5.75 -9.51
N ASN A 55 2.16 5.15 -10.58
CA ASN A 55 1.54 5.23 -11.90
C ASN A 55 0.09 4.73 -11.86
N GLN A 56 -0.15 3.56 -11.27
CA GLN A 56 -1.49 2.98 -11.13
C GLN A 56 -2.45 3.90 -10.35
N LEU A 57 -1.96 4.52 -9.27
CA LEU A 57 -2.75 5.49 -8.51
C LEU A 57 -3.13 6.72 -9.33
N MET A 58 -2.19 7.24 -10.13
CA MET A 58 -2.37 8.44 -10.94
C MET A 58 -3.21 8.19 -12.19
N THR A 59 -3.23 6.95 -12.71
CA THR A 59 -4.04 6.55 -13.87
C THR A 59 -5.39 5.97 -13.50
N ARG A 60 -5.73 5.89 -12.22
CA ARG A 60 -7.03 5.37 -11.77
C ARG A 60 -8.16 6.25 -12.27
N ASP A 61 -9.30 5.63 -12.56
CA ASP A 61 -10.53 6.35 -12.86
C ASP A 61 -10.88 7.33 -11.74
N ARG A 62 -11.29 8.53 -12.14
CA ARG A 62 -11.72 9.57 -11.20
C ARG A 62 -12.94 9.07 -10.46
N LYS A 63 -12.80 8.91 -9.15
CA LYS A 63 -13.93 8.69 -8.24
C LYS A 63 -14.51 10.06 -7.87
N SER A 64 -15.82 10.24 -7.97
CA SER A 64 -16.46 11.45 -7.47
C SER A 64 -16.25 11.54 -5.96
N GLU A 65 -15.74 12.66 -5.48
CA GLU A 65 -15.52 12.86 -4.04
C GLU A 65 -16.82 13.08 -3.27
N ILE A 66 -17.91 13.44 -3.97
CA ILE A 66 -19.24 13.69 -3.40
C ILE A 66 -20.28 13.11 -4.36
N THR A 67 -21.13 12.21 -3.86
CA THR A 67 -22.38 11.81 -4.53
C THR A 67 -23.51 12.47 -3.73
N TYR A 68 -24.24 13.40 -4.34
CA TYR A 68 -25.43 14.03 -3.76
C TYR A 68 -26.66 13.13 -3.93
#